data_AF-A0A291M460-F1
#
_entry.id   AF-A0A291M460-F1
#
_cell.length_a   1.000
_cell.length_b   1.000
_cell.length_c   1.000
_cell.angle_alpha   90.00
_cell.angle_beta   90.00
_cell.angle_gamma   90.00
#
_symmetry.space_group_name_H-M   'P 1'
#
loop_
_entity.id
_entity.type
_entity.pdbx_description
1 polymer ?
#
loop_
_entity_poly.entity_id
_entity_poly.type
_entity_poly.pdbx_seq_one_letter_code
_entity_poly.pdbx_strand_id
1 'polypeptide(L)' 'MSRKEPKTLLVACFEDGRRKIITFKRGTYWWSQSEGAYPFSAALESITDQGGWIETIPNPNYRPKGLFG' A
#
# COMPACT_ATOMS: atom_id res chain seq x y z
N MET A 1 -19.23 0.07 8.52
CA MET A 1 -19.12 -0.50 7.16
C MET A 1 -17.90 -1.41 7.11
N SER A 2 -18.07 -2.72 6.90
CA SER A 2 -16.94 -3.65 6.70
C SER A 2 -16.15 -3.20 5.47
N ARG A 3 -14.92 -2.73 5.67
CA ARG A 3 -14.06 -2.28 4.58
C ARG A 3 -13.73 -3.51 3.74
N LYS A 4 -14.32 -3.63 2.54
CA LYS A 4 -13.93 -4.68 1.59
C LYS A 4 -12.42 -4.55 1.37
N GLU A 5 -11.71 -5.66 1.48
CA GLU A 5 -10.29 -5.66 1.12
C GLU A 5 -10.11 -5.21 -0.32
N PRO A 6 -9.11 -4.38 -0.62
CA PRO A 6 -8.86 -3.94 -1.98
C PRO A 6 -8.41 -5.13 -2.83
N LYS A 7 -8.74 -5.11 -4.13
CA LYS A 7 -8.30 -6.13 -5.11
C LYS A 7 -6.79 -6.12 -5.33
N THR A 8 -6.20 -4.94 -5.23
CA THR A 8 -4.78 -4.70 -5.44
C THR A 8 -4.20 -3.96 -4.24
N LEU A 9 -2.90 -4.12 -4.04
CA LEU A 9 -2.11 -3.37 -3.07
C LEU A 9 -1.14 -2.47 -3.84
N LEU A 10 -0.93 -1.27 -3.32
CA LEU A 10 0.21 -0.47 -3.70
C LEU A 10 1.38 -0.89 -2.81
N VAL A 11 2.57 -1.02 -3.38
CA VAL A 11 3.78 -1.45 -2.67
C VAL A 11 4.93 -0.55 -3.09
N ALA A 12 5.64 0.03 -2.11
CA ALA A 12 6.92 0.65 -2.35
C ALA A 12 7.99 -0.44 -2.45
N CYS A 13 8.69 -0.49 -3.58
CA CYS A 13 9.80 -1.38 -3.88
C CYS A 13 11.09 -0.55 -3.88
N PHE A 14 12.17 -1.16 -3.40
CA PHE A 14 13.51 -0.55 -3.36
C PHE A 14 14.51 -1.48 -4.06
N GLU A 15 15.58 -0.92 -4.61
CA GLU A 15 16.62 -1.69 -5.32
C GLU A 15 17.28 -2.77 -4.45
N ASP A 16 17.37 -2.54 -3.14
CA ASP A 16 17.89 -3.50 -2.16
C ASP A 16 16.94 -4.67 -1.85
N GLY A 17 15.81 -4.75 -2.55
CA GLY A 17 14.81 -5.81 -2.40
C GLY A 17 13.82 -5.58 -1.25
N ARG A 18 13.94 -4.50 -0.47
CA ARG A 18 12.93 -4.16 0.53
C ARG A 18 11.60 -3.82 -0.16
N ARG A 19 10.50 -4.22 0.48
CA ARG A 19 9.13 -3.94 0.02
C ARG A 19 8.26 -3.50 1.19
N LYS A 20 7.46 -2.46 0.99
CA LYS A 20 6.53 -1.93 2.00
C LYS A 20 5.14 -1.72 1.40
N ILE A 21 4.11 -2.33 1.99
CA ILE A 21 2.72 -2.15 1.53
C ILE A 21 2.24 -0.75 1.91
N ILE A 22 1.71 -0.02 0.92
CA ILE A 22 1.08 1.27 1.12
C ILE A 22 -0.36 1.04 1.60
N THR A 23 -0.66 1.48 2.81
CA THR A 23 -2.03 1.45 3.33
C THR A 23 -2.58 2.86 3.46
N PHE A 24 -3.84 3.06 3.03
CA PHE A 24 -4.54 4.34 3.13
C PHE A 24 -5.56 4.31 4.27
N LYS A 25 -5.50 5.28 5.20
CA LYS A 25 -6.48 5.41 6.29
C LYS A 25 -7.38 6.62 6.08
N ARG A 26 -8.64 6.39 5.70
CA ARG A 26 -9.65 7.45 5.44
C ARG A 26 -9.28 8.38 4.26
N GLY A 27 -8.72 7.81 3.19
CA GLY A 27 -8.41 8.55 1.96
C GLY A 27 -7.14 9.41 2.03
N THR A 28 -6.48 9.43 3.17
CA THR A 28 -5.21 10.12 3.38
C THR A 28 -4.29 9.23 4.23
N TYR A 29 -2.99 9.47 4.10
CA TYR A 29 -1.91 8.85 4.84
C TYR A 29 -1.51 7.42 4.44
N TRP A 30 -0.25 7.35 4.01
CA TRP A 30 0.62 6.19 4.18
C TRP A 30 0.76 5.90 5.67
N TRP A 31 0.69 4.63 6.06
CA TRP A 31 0.97 4.17 7.41
C TRP A 31 1.93 2.99 7.36
N SER A 32 3.07 3.14 8.02
CA SER A 32 3.94 2.01 8.39
C SER A 32 4.11 2.00 9.91
N GLN A 33 4.26 0.81 10.49
CA GLN A 33 4.44 0.68 11.93
C GLN A 33 5.74 1.34 12.42
N SER A 34 6.75 1.44 11.56
CA SER A 34 8.06 2.02 11.88
C SER A 34 8.13 3.54 11.66
N GLU A 35 7.36 4.10 10.72
CA GLU A 35 7.52 5.52 10.31
C GLU A 35 6.31 6.39 10.69
N GLY A 36 5.23 5.79 11.19
CA GLY A 36 4.02 6.51 11.55
C GLY A 36 3.18 6.90 10.33
N ALA A 37 2.29 7.89 10.52
CA ALA A 37 1.37 8.35 9.49
C ALA A 37 1.81 9.71 8.94
N TYR A 38 2.01 9.80 7.62
CA TYR A 38 2.38 11.05 6.94
C TYR A 38 1.78 11.12 5.52
N PRO A 39 1.66 12.32 4.92
CA PRO A 39 0.96 12.51 3.65
C PRO A 39 1.52 11.62 2.53
N PHE A 40 0.64 11.17 1.62
CA PHE A 40 1.07 10.30 0.51
C PHE A 40 2.10 10.96 -0.41
N SER A 41 2.01 12.28 -0.62
CA SER A 41 3.01 13.06 -1.35
C SER A 41 4.40 12.97 -0.71
N ALA A 42 4.48 13.16 0.61
CA ALA A 42 5.74 13.03 1.35
C ALA A 42 6.25 11.58 1.37
N ALA A 43 5.36 10.58 1.37
CA ALA A 43 5.74 9.18 1.21
C ALA A 43 6.32 8.89 -0.16
N LEU A 44 5.68 9.40 -1.22
CA LEU A 44 6.18 9.26 -2.58
C LEU A 44 7.56 9.90 -2.73
N GLU A 45 7.73 11.13 -2.25
CA GLU A 45 9.00 11.85 -2.28
C GLU A 45 10.10 11.07 -1.55
N SER A 46 9.83 10.60 -0.33
CA SER A 46 10.78 9.78 0.44
C SER A 46 11.11 8.43 -0.21
N ILE A 47 10.15 7.79 -0.89
CA ILE A 47 10.39 6.55 -1.65
C ILE A 47 11.32 6.84 -2.82
N THR A 48 11.02 7.89 -3.59
CA THR A 48 11.83 8.28 -4.75
C THR A 48 13.23 8.74 -4.36
N ASP A 49 13.38 9.50 -3.27
CA ASP A 49 14.69 9.92 -2.72
C ASP A 49 15.57 8.73 -2.32
N GLN A 50 14.95 7.62 -1.89
CA GLN A 50 15.62 6.36 -1.58
C GLN A 50 15.86 5.48 -2.82
N GLY A 51 15.58 5.97 -4.03
CA GLY A 51 15.68 5.21 -5.28
C GLY A 51 14.56 4.17 -5.45
N GLY A 52 13.50 4.24 -4.65
CA GLY A 52 12.37 3.33 -4.70
C GLY A 52 11.29 3.76 -5.71
N TRP A 53 10.40 2.83 -6.02
CA TRP A 53 9.26 3.03 -6.90
C TRP A 53 8.01 2.36 -6.34
N ILE A 54 6.84 2.72 -6.88
CA ILE A 54 5.57 2.12 -6.47
C ILE A 54 5.11 1.11 -7.51
N GLU A 55 4.79 -0.09 -7.05
CA GLU A 55 4.13 -1.13 -7.85
C GLU A 55 2.71 -1.36 -7.36
N THR A 56 1.82 -1.71 -8.30
CA THR A 56 0.49 -2.23 -7.98
C THR A 56 0.52 -3.74 -8.13
N ILE A 57 0.34 -4.47 -7.04
CA ILE A 57 0.33 -5.94 -7.03
C ILE A 57 -1.07 -6.47 -6.70
N PRO A 58 -1.43 -7.70 -7.14
CA PRO A 58 -2.63 -8.37 -6.66
C PRO A 58 -2.60 -8.51 -5.13
N ASN A 59 -3.73 -8.24 -4.46
CA ASN A 59 -3.83 -8.49 -3.02
C ASN A 59 -4.00 -9.99 -2.78
N PRO A 60 -3.03 -10.68 -2.15
CA PRO A 60 -3.13 -12.13 -1.90
C PRO A 60 -4.27 -12.50 -0.93
N ASN A 61 -4.71 -11.54 -0.12
CA ASN A 61 -5.79 -11.70 0.84
C ASN A 61 -7.17 -11.39 0.24
N TYR A 62 -7.22 -10.82 -0.97
CA TYR A 62 -8.49 -10.54 -1.62
C TYR A 62 -9.22 -11.86 -1.93
N ARG A 63 -10.38 -12.03 -1.29
CA ARG A 63 -11.32 -13.11 -1.59
C ARG A 63 -12.53 -12.49 -2.28
N PRO A 64 -12.77 -12.78 -3.57
CA PRO A 64 -14.04 -12.40 -4.18
C PRO A 64 -15.16 -13.07 -3.36
N LYS A 65 -16.14 -12.29 -2.89
CA LYS A 65 -17.36 -12.87 -2.33
C LYS A 65 -17.95 -13.77 -3.42
N GLY A 66 -18.05 -15.06 -3.12
CA GLY A 66 -18.50 -16.07 -4.09
C GLY A 66 -19.84 -15.67 -4.70
N LEU A 67 -19.97 -15.93 -6.00
CA LEU A 67 -21.17 -15.81 -6.82
C LEU A 67 -22.24 -16.88 -6.48
N PHE A 68 -22.15 -17.50 -5.31
CA PHE A 68 -23.09 -18.52 -4.85
C PHE A 68 -23.87 -17.94 -3.67
N GLY A 69 -24.94 -17.24 -4.02
CA GLY A 69 -26.14 -17.12 -3.19
C GLY A 69 -27.08 -18.28 -3.49
#